data_AF-A0A0J7KFM4-F1
#
_entry.id   AF-A0A0J7KFM4-F1
#
_cell.length_a   1.000
_cell.length_b   1.000
_cell.length_c   1.000
_cell.angle_alpha   90.00
_cell.angle_beta   90.00
_cell.angle_gamma   90.00
#
_symmetry.space_group_name_H-M   'P 1'
#
loop_
_entity.id
_entity.type
_entity.pdbx_description
1 polymer ?
#
loop_
_entity_poly.entity_id
_entity_poly.type
_entity_poly.pdbx_seq_one_letter_code
_entity_poly.pdbx_strand_id
1 'polypeptide(L)'
;MLKVSYEKAIDLILEATKEYFNGSRTLTDPNMELAKTCLRLIEDDNIKIKEEYDLIKSLQILNEFNVDILPLQVRLTVDKLTLIQHCLNNQRDAYKNRQRLLTLATYLRIEGNNNKLREGKVLELIAKKAFEDLKVKQKCLWFAINNGPSDILDNALEHMHLIEIQMLHKNLELWMPSPEFKSSKDEESDDSEDDFTDAMTTVKEIYFTTSRNERICSKNIGNFNRNCKKFR
;
A
#
# COMPACT_ATOMS: atom_id res chain seq x y z
N MET A 1 -0.98 -37.14 -41.34
CA MET A 1 -0.93 -36.00 -40.40
C MET A 1 -2.35 -35.49 -40.19
N LEU A 2 -2.92 -35.71 -39.00
CA LEU A 2 -4.21 -35.11 -38.64
C LEU A 2 -3.98 -33.61 -38.39
N LYS A 3 -4.51 -32.75 -39.27
CA LYS A 3 -4.49 -31.30 -39.03
C LYS A 3 -5.54 -30.98 -37.97
N VAL A 4 -5.08 -30.42 -36.86
CA VAL A 4 -5.96 -29.85 -35.84
C VAL A 4 -6.56 -28.57 -36.42
N SER A 5 -7.88 -28.37 -36.27
CA SER A 5 -8.50 -27.09 -36.67
C SER A 5 -7.99 -25.97 -35.77
N TYR A 6 -7.96 -24.76 -36.28
CA TYR A 6 -7.48 -23.59 -35.53
C TYR A 6 -8.27 -23.38 -34.22
N GLU A 7 -9.60 -23.51 -34.26
CA GLU A 7 -10.45 -23.42 -33.06
C GLU A 7 -10.07 -24.47 -32.01
N LYS A 8 -9.85 -25.72 -32.43
CA LYS A 8 -9.44 -26.79 -31.53
C LYS A 8 -8.03 -26.56 -30.96
N ALA A 9 -7.13 -25.94 -31.74
CA ALA A 9 -5.81 -25.56 -31.26
C ALA A 9 -5.91 -24.49 -30.16
N ILE A 10 -6.76 -23.47 -30.35
CA ILE A 10 -7.00 -22.44 -29.31
C ILE A 10 -7.53 -23.09 -28.03
N ASP A 11 -8.56 -23.93 -28.14
CA ASP A 11 -9.16 -24.54 -26.95
C ASP A 11 -8.15 -25.40 -26.19
N LEU A 12 -7.33 -26.19 -26.89
CA LEU A 12 -6.24 -26.96 -26.27
C LEU A 12 -5.21 -26.06 -25.57
N ILE A 13 -4.81 -24.96 -26.20
CA ILE A 13 -3.86 -24.00 -25.63
C ILE A 13 -4.45 -23.33 -24.39
N LEU A 14 -5.73 -22.94 -24.43
CA LEU A 14 -6.40 -22.33 -23.29
C LEU A 14 -6.49 -23.30 -22.11
N GLU A 15 -6.88 -24.56 -22.34
CA GLU A 15 -6.97 -25.56 -21.27
C GLU A 15 -5.59 -25.85 -20.65
N ALA A 16 -4.56 -26.05 -21.47
CA ALA A 16 -3.19 -26.24 -20.97
C ALA A 16 -2.69 -25.01 -20.19
N THR A 17 -2.95 -23.80 -20.69
CA THR A 17 -2.57 -22.55 -20.01
C THR A 17 -3.24 -22.45 -18.64
N LYS A 18 -4.55 -22.73 -18.57
CA LYS A 18 -5.31 -22.72 -17.30
C LYS A 18 -4.74 -23.72 -16.31
N GLU A 19 -4.43 -24.93 -16.75
CA GLU A 19 -3.84 -25.96 -15.89
C GLU A 19 -2.51 -25.51 -15.30
N TYR A 20 -1.58 -25.04 -16.13
CA TYR A 20 -0.29 -24.52 -15.69
C TYR A 20 -0.42 -23.30 -14.78
N PHE A 21 -1.29 -22.36 -15.13
CA PHE A 21 -1.56 -21.18 -14.31
C PHE A 21 -2.11 -21.56 -12.93
N ASN A 22 -3.10 -22.47 -12.89
CA ASN A 22 -3.74 -22.91 -11.66
C ASN A 22 -2.80 -23.73 -10.77
N GLY A 23 -1.87 -24.49 -11.38
CA GLY A 23 -0.84 -25.25 -10.68
C GLY A 23 0.38 -24.43 -10.23
N SER A 24 0.47 -23.15 -10.60
CA SER A 24 1.59 -22.28 -10.24
C SER A 24 1.46 -21.74 -8.83
N ARG A 25 2.58 -21.67 -8.09
CA ARG A 25 2.60 -21.05 -6.75
C ARG A 25 2.91 -19.55 -6.78
N THR A 26 3.68 -19.11 -7.77
CA THR A 26 4.13 -17.72 -7.90
C THR A 26 4.24 -17.32 -9.36
N LEU A 27 4.53 -16.04 -9.63
CA LEU A 27 4.79 -15.54 -10.98
C LEU A 27 6.06 -16.12 -11.62
N THR A 28 7.03 -16.52 -10.80
CA THR A 28 8.33 -17.09 -11.22
C THR A 28 8.34 -18.61 -11.22
N ASP A 29 7.18 -19.24 -11.03
CA ASP A 29 7.03 -20.69 -11.05
C ASP A 29 7.32 -21.24 -12.47
N PRO A 30 8.00 -22.39 -12.61
CA PRO A 30 8.21 -23.02 -13.91
C PRO A 30 6.91 -23.25 -14.70
N ASN A 31 5.81 -23.58 -14.02
CA ASN A 31 4.51 -23.73 -14.66
C ASN A 31 4.01 -22.41 -15.26
N MET A 32 4.32 -21.27 -14.64
CA MET A 32 3.94 -19.96 -15.17
C MET A 32 4.67 -19.66 -16.49
N GLU A 33 5.92 -20.08 -16.64
CA GLU A 33 6.65 -19.96 -17.92
C GLU A 33 6.09 -20.90 -18.99
N LEU A 34 5.65 -22.10 -18.62
CA LEU A 34 4.94 -23.00 -19.54
C LEU A 34 3.63 -22.38 -20.02
N ALA A 35 2.83 -21.80 -19.11
CA ALA A 35 1.61 -21.08 -19.46
C ALA A 35 1.87 -19.94 -20.46
N LYS A 36 2.89 -19.11 -20.21
CA LYS A 36 3.30 -18.05 -21.15
C LYS A 36 3.73 -18.61 -22.51
N THR A 37 4.45 -19.73 -22.51
CA THR A 37 4.92 -20.38 -23.74
C THR A 37 3.74 -20.91 -24.55
N CYS A 38 2.76 -21.55 -23.92
CA CYS A 38 1.51 -22.00 -24.57
C CYS A 38 0.79 -20.83 -25.26
N LEU A 39 0.64 -19.71 -24.56
CA LEU A 39 -0.04 -18.54 -25.11
C LEU A 39 0.71 -17.87 -26.27
N ARG A 40 2.04 -18.07 -26.39
CA ARG A 40 2.85 -17.53 -27.52
C ARG A 40 2.68 -18.32 -28.81
N LEU A 41 2.04 -19.49 -28.76
CA LEU A 41 1.81 -20.32 -29.96
C LEU A 41 0.74 -19.73 -30.90
N ILE A 42 -0.08 -18.80 -30.41
CA ILE A 42 -1.07 -18.05 -31.21
C ILE A 42 -0.56 -16.61 -31.30
N GLU A 43 -0.24 -16.14 -32.50
CA GLU A 43 0.35 -14.80 -32.74
C GLU A 43 -0.71 -13.74 -33.03
N ASP A 44 -1.92 -14.17 -33.34
CA ASP A 44 -3.05 -13.38 -33.76
C ASP A 44 -3.89 -12.86 -32.57
N ASP A 45 -4.66 -11.78 -32.81
CA ASP A 45 -5.39 -11.01 -31.79
C ASP A 45 -6.65 -11.73 -31.24
N ASN A 46 -6.51 -12.99 -30.87
CA ASN A 46 -7.59 -13.76 -30.27
C ASN A 46 -7.93 -13.21 -28.87
N ILE A 47 -9.21 -12.86 -28.67
CA ILE A 47 -9.69 -12.23 -27.44
C ILE A 47 -9.49 -13.14 -26.21
N LYS A 48 -9.71 -14.46 -26.34
CA LYS A 48 -9.56 -15.42 -25.24
C LYS A 48 -8.10 -15.59 -24.82
N ILE A 49 -7.19 -15.61 -25.79
CA ILE A 49 -5.74 -15.68 -25.53
C ILE A 49 -5.28 -14.40 -24.82
N LYS A 50 -5.77 -13.24 -25.27
CA LYS A 50 -5.49 -11.96 -24.64
C LYS A 50 -6.00 -11.88 -23.21
N GLU A 51 -7.16 -12.47 -22.92
CA GLU A 51 -7.70 -12.58 -21.55
C GLU A 51 -6.76 -13.31 -20.60
N GLU A 52 -6.19 -14.43 -21.03
CA GLU A 52 -5.23 -15.20 -20.23
C GLU A 52 -3.91 -14.44 -20.04
N TYR A 53 -3.42 -13.75 -21.08
CA TYR A 53 -2.27 -12.86 -20.95
C TYR A 53 -2.51 -11.70 -19.99
N ASP A 54 -3.68 -11.07 -20.07
CA ASP A 54 -4.08 -9.98 -19.18
C ASP A 54 -4.09 -10.48 -17.72
N LEU A 55 -4.63 -11.68 -17.48
CA LEU A 55 -4.62 -12.28 -16.14
C LEU A 55 -3.19 -12.52 -15.62
N ILE A 56 -2.27 -13.04 -16.44
CA ILE A 56 -0.86 -13.19 -16.06
C ILE A 56 -0.21 -11.82 -15.77
N LYS A 57 -0.47 -10.81 -16.59
CA LYS A 57 0.04 -9.44 -16.37
C LYS A 57 -0.52 -8.83 -15.08
N SER A 58 -1.77 -9.15 -14.72
CA SER A 58 -2.35 -8.68 -13.46
C SER A 58 -1.57 -9.16 -12.24
N LEU A 59 -1.05 -10.40 -12.26
CA LEU A 59 -0.21 -10.95 -11.19
C LEU A 59 1.09 -10.15 -11.01
N GLN A 60 1.68 -9.67 -12.10
CA GLN A 60 2.89 -8.84 -12.03
C GLN A 60 2.62 -7.57 -11.23
N ILE A 61 1.50 -6.91 -11.50
CA ILE A 61 1.12 -5.69 -10.79
C ILE A 61 0.76 -5.98 -9.33
N LEU A 62 0.04 -7.06 -9.06
CA LEU A 62 -0.27 -7.48 -7.68
C LEU A 62 1.00 -7.68 -6.86
N ASN A 63 2.02 -8.32 -7.45
CA ASN A 63 3.32 -8.52 -6.83
C ASN A 63 4.09 -7.21 -6.61
N GLU A 64 4.00 -6.23 -7.52
CA GLU A 64 4.57 -4.88 -7.34
C GLU A 64 3.97 -4.15 -6.11
N PHE A 65 2.69 -4.41 -5.80
CA PHE A 65 2.03 -3.92 -4.58
C PHE A 65 2.21 -4.83 -3.36
N ASN A 66 3.12 -5.81 -3.45
CA ASN A 66 3.44 -6.82 -2.42
C ASN A 66 2.25 -7.70 -2.00
N VAL A 67 1.22 -7.83 -2.84
CA VAL A 67 0.06 -8.68 -2.54
C VAL A 67 0.44 -10.14 -2.76
N ASP A 68 0.64 -10.87 -1.66
CA ASP A 68 0.92 -12.31 -1.69
C ASP A 68 -0.38 -13.10 -1.92
N ILE A 69 -0.60 -13.52 -3.16
CA ILE A 69 -1.80 -14.27 -3.56
C ILE A 69 -1.45 -15.29 -4.64
N LEU A 70 -2.00 -16.51 -4.50
CA LEU A 70 -1.78 -17.57 -5.47
C LEU A 70 -2.49 -17.24 -6.80
N PRO A 71 -1.89 -17.58 -7.95
CA PRO A 71 -2.53 -17.46 -9.27
C PRO A 71 -3.96 -18.02 -9.30
N LEU A 72 -4.17 -19.23 -8.78
CA LEU A 72 -5.49 -19.85 -8.70
C LEU A 72 -6.50 -19.01 -7.90
N GLN A 73 -6.08 -18.40 -6.80
CA GLN A 73 -6.96 -17.54 -5.99
C GLN A 73 -7.39 -16.30 -6.77
N VAL A 74 -6.49 -15.68 -7.54
CA VAL A 74 -6.82 -14.54 -8.41
C VAL A 74 -7.86 -14.94 -9.46
N ARG A 75 -7.73 -16.13 -10.06
CA ARG A 75 -8.72 -16.63 -11.04
C ARG A 75 -10.10 -16.88 -10.41
N LEU A 76 -10.14 -17.41 -9.20
CA LEU A 76 -11.37 -17.74 -8.48
C LEU A 76 -12.02 -16.56 -7.75
N THR A 77 -11.35 -15.40 -7.72
CA THR A 77 -11.88 -14.21 -7.05
C THR A 77 -13.13 -13.71 -7.77
N VAL A 78 -14.28 -13.78 -7.08
CA VAL A 78 -15.58 -13.33 -7.61
C VAL A 78 -15.61 -11.81 -7.71
N ASP A 79 -15.34 -11.11 -6.60
CA ASP A 79 -15.23 -9.66 -6.60
C ASP A 79 -13.77 -9.23 -6.77
N LYS A 80 -13.36 -9.04 -8.03
CA LYS A 80 -12.00 -8.63 -8.37
C LYS A 80 -11.63 -7.23 -7.87
N LEU A 81 -12.61 -6.41 -7.47
CA LEU A 81 -12.35 -5.10 -6.88
C LEU A 81 -11.63 -5.22 -5.52
N THR A 82 -11.86 -6.32 -4.79
CA THR A 82 -11.16 -6.62 -3.52
C THR A 82 -9.64 -6.70 -3.69
N LEU A 83 -9.16 -7.15 -4.85
CA LEU A 83 -7.72 -7.22 -5.16
C LEU A 83 -7.08 -5.82 -5.26
N ILE A 84 -7.84 -4.82 -5.74
CA ILE A 84 -7.40 -3.42 -5.73
C ILE A 84 -7.32 -2.91 -4.29
N GLN A 85 -8.28 -3.28 -3.46
CA GLN A 85 -8.29 -2.92 -2.05
C GLN A 85 -7.12 -3.56 -1.28
N HIS A 86 -6.76 -4.81 -1.59
CA HIS A 86 -5.56 -5.44 -1.07
C HIS A 86 -4.30 -4.64 -1.43
N CYS A 87 -4.14 -4.23 -2.70
CA CYS A 87 -3.00 -3.39 -3.10
C CYS A 87 -2.94 -2.09 -2.28
N LEU A 88 -4.07 -1.42 -2.12
CA LEU A 88 -4.18 -0.16 -1.38
C LEU A 88 -3.85 -0.31 0.11
N ASN A 89 -4.20 -1.44 0.72
CA ASN A 89 -3.97 -1.69 2.15
C ASN A 89 -2.56 -2.18 2.44
N ASN A 90 -1.93 -2.85 1.49
CA ASN A 90 -0.64 -3.49 1.69
C ASN A 90 0.55 -2.51 1.58
N GLN A 91 0.38 -1.38 0.89
CA GLN A 91 1.36 -0.29 0.83
C GLN A 91 0.72 1.05 1.16
N ARG A 92 1.30 1.80 2.11
CA ARG A 92 0.75 3.07 2.61
C ARG A 92 0.57 4.14 1.53
N ASP A 93 1.41 4.14 0.50
CA ASP A 93 1.42 5.12 -0.57
C ASP A 93 0.97 4.55 -1.93
N ALA A 94 0.40 3.34 -1.95
CA ALA A 94 -0.16 2.72 -3.16
C ALA A 94 -1.14 3.64 -3.91
N TYR A 95 -1.91 4.45 -3.17
CA TYR A 95 -2.87 5.41 -3.74
C TYR A 95 -2.21 6.44 -4.69
N LYS A 96 -0.89 6.67 -4.59
CA LYS A 96 -0.16 7.58 -5.49
C LYS A 96 0.04 6.97 -6.87
N ASN A 97 0.04 5.64 -6.99
CA ASN A 97 0.22 4.91 -8.24
C ASN A 97 -1.10 4.68 -9.00
N ARG A 98 -1.93 5.74 -9.13
CA ARG A 98 -3.27 5.69 -9.76
C ARG A 98 -3.28 4.93 -11.08
N GLN A 99 -2.40 5.29 -12.00
CA GLN A 99 -2.40 4.72 -13.35
C GLN A 99 -2.13 3.22 -13.31
N ARG A 100 -1.25 2.77 -12.41
CA ARG A 100 -0.90 1.36 -12.28
C ARG A 100 -2.07 0.54 -11.74
N LEU A 101 -2.80 1.07 -10.76
CA LEU A 101 -4.03 0.45 -10.23
C LEU A 101 -5.15 0.40 -11.28
N LEU A 102 -5.30 1.43 -12.12
CA LEU A 102 -6.24 1.42 -13.24
C LEU A 102 -5.87 0.39 -14.32
N THR A 103 -4.58 0.24 -14.61
CA THR A 103 -4.09 -0.82 -15.50
C THR A 103 -4.38 -2.21 -14.92
N LEU A 104 -4.14 -2.41 -13.62
CA LEU A 104 -4.48 -3.66 -12.93
C LEU A 104 -5.98 -3.96 -13.04
N ALA A 105 -6.84 -2.99 -12.76
CA ALA A 105 -8.29 -3.16 -12.88
C ALA A 105 -8.73 -3.53 -14.30
N THR A 106 -8.02 -3.02 -15.31
CA THR A 106 -8.26 -3.34 -16.71
C THR A 106 -7.87 -4.77 -17.04
N TYR A 107 -6.69 -5.21 -16.59
CA TYR A 107 -6.26 -6.61 -16.76
C TYR A 107 -7.14 -7.60 -16.01
N LEU A 108 -7.62 -7.24 -14.83
CA LEU A 108 -8.58 -8.05 -14.07
C LEU A 108 -9.99 -8.04 -14.69
N ARG A 109 -10.29 -7.11 -15.60
CA ARG A 109 -11.61 -6.91 -16.23
C ARG A 109 -12.71 -6.62 -15.22
N ILE A 110 -12.40 -5.79 -14.23
CA ILE A 110 -13.39 -5.26 -13.27
C ILE A 110 -14.50 -4.55 -14.06
N GLU A 111 -15.77 -4.84 -13.75
CA GLU A 111 -16.96 -4.34 -14.49
C GLU A 111 -16.99 -4.70 -15.99
N GLY A 112 -16.30 -5.76 -16.43
CA GLY A 112 -16.38 -6.26 -17.80
C GLY A 112 -16.02 -5.19 -18.83
N ASN A 113 -16.95 -4.81 -19.71
CA ASN A 113 -16.72 -3.81 -20.76
C ASN A 113 -17.03 -2.37 -20.33
N ASN A 114 -17.53 -2.14 -19.10
CA ASN A 114 -17.88 -0.80 -18.64
C ASN A 114 -16.67 -0.06 -18.07
N ASN A 115 -15.83 0.47 -18.97
CA ASN A 115 -14.60 1.18 -18.60
C ASN A 115 -14.84 2.38 -17.69
N LYS A 116 -15.95 3.12 -17.87
CA LYS A 116 -16.29 4.28 -17.04
C LYS A 116 -16.63 3.87 -15.61
N LEU A 117 -17.45 2.84 -15.44
CA LEU A 117 -17.81 2.33 -14.11
C LEU A 117 -16.59 1.74 -13.40
N ARG A 118 -15.74 1.00 -14.13
CA ARG A 118 -14.46 0.49 -13.62
C ARG A 118 -13.59 1.62 -13.09
N GLU A 119 -13.35 2.64 -13.91
CA GLU A 119 -12.52 3.78 -13.50
C GLU A 119 -13.14 4.49 -12.28
N GLY A 120 -14.44 4.76 -12.29
CA GLY A 120 -15.14 5.37 -11.15
C GLY A 120 -14.93 4.62 -9.83
N LYS A 121 -15.18 3.31 -9.81
CA LYS A 121 -15.01 2.47 -8.61
C LYS A 121 -13.55 2.43 -8.12
N VAL A 122 -12.59 2.32 -9.03
CA VAL A 122 -11.16 2.28 -8.67
C VAL A 122 -10.71 3.64 -8.13
N LEU A 123 -11.12 4.75 -8.76
CA LEU A 123 -10.81 6.09 -8.28
C LEU A 123 -11.44 6.39 -6.92
N GLU A 124 -12.66 5.90 -6.68
CA GLU A 124 -13.30 6.00 -5.37
C GLU A 124 -12.47 5.32 -4.28
N LEU A 125 -11.99 4.10 -4.52
CA LEU A 125 -11.12 3.38 -3.58
C LEU A 125 -9.79 4.10 -3.37
N ILE A 126 -9.16 4.58 -4.44
CA ILE A 126 -7.92 5.35 -4.36
C ILE A 126 -8.14 6.63 -3.54
N ALA A 127 -9.22 7.36 -3.78
CA ALA A 127 -9.54 8.59 -3.07
C ALA A 127 -9.78 8.31 -1.58
N LYS A 128 -10.56 7.27 -1.25
CA LYS A 128 -10.76 6.82 0.14
C LYS A 128 -9.44 6.52 0.83
N LYS A 129 -8.54 5.77 0.18
CA LYS A 129 -7.22 5.45 0.75
C LYS A 129 -6.31 6.67 0.87
N ALA A 130 -6.26 7.51 -0.16
CA ALA A 130 -5.49 8.75 -0.15
C ALA A 130 -5.93 9.67 0.97
N PHE A 131 -7.24 9.72 1.23
CA PHE A 131 -7.80 10.51 2.32
C PHE A 131 -7.41 9.98 3.69
N GLU A 132 -6.82 8.81 3.87
CA GLU A 132 -6.25 8.40 5.17
C GLU A 132 -4.92 9.11 5.49
N ASP A 133 -4.23 9.64 4.47
CA ASP A 133 -2.98 10.39 4.64
C ASP A 133 -3.28 11.81 5.16
N LEU A 134 -2.78 12.12 6.36
CA LEU A 134 -2.97 13.42 7.02
C LEU A 134 -2.55 14.60 6.14
N LYS A 135 -1.47 14.46 5.34
CA LYS A 135 -1.02 15.53 4.46
C LYS A 135 -1.98 15.75 3.29
N VAL A 136 -2.60 14.68 2.80
CA VAL A 136 -3.63 14.77 1.74
C VAL A 136 -4.89 15.40 2.32
N LYS A 137 -5.36 14.93 3.49
CA LYS A 137 -6.51 15.54 4.19
C LYS A 137 -6.31 17.03 4.40
N GLN A 138 -5.15 17.44 4.92
CA GLN A 138 -4.82 18.85 5.15
C GLN A 138 -4.93 19.69 3.86
N LYS A 139 -4.38 19.21 2.75
CA LYS A 139 -4.47 19.90 1.45
C LYS A 139 -5.89 20.00 0.93
N CYS A 140 -6.67 18.92 1.02
CA CYS A 140 -8.07 18.90 0.62
C CYS A 140 -8.90 19.90 1.44
N LEU A 141 -8.67 19.93 2.76
CA LEU A 141 -9.37 20.83 3.66
C LEU A 141 -9.00 22.29 3.43
N TRP A 142 -7.72 22.56 3.22
CA TRP A 142 -7.26 23.90 2.80
C TRP A 142 -7.92 24.33 1.49
N PHE A 143 -8.03 23.44 0.50
CA PHE A 143 -8.74 23.74 -0.74
C PHE A 143 -10.22 24.07 -0.49
N ALA A 144 -10.90 23.28 0.36
CA ALA A 144 -12.30 23.49 0.72
C ALA A 144 -12.54 24.82 1.45
N ILE A 145 -11.63 25.23 2.35
CA ILE A 145 -11.70 26.53 3.05
C ILE A 145 -11.59 27.70 2.06
N ASN A 146 -10.74 27.58 1.04
CA ASN A 146 -10.48 28.69 0.11
C ASN A 146 -11.46 28.78 -1.07
N ASN A 147 -12.11 27.66 -1.43
CA ASN A 147 -12.96 27.59 -2.64
C ASN A 147 -14.37 27.08 -2.36
N GLY A 148 -14.63 26.62 -1.13
CA GLY A 148 -15.91 26.07 -0.74
C GLY A 148 -16.93 27.15 -0.39
N PRO A 149 -18.22 26.76 -0.33
CA PRO A 149 -19.27 27.65 0.10
C PRO A 149 -19.13 27.99 1.59
N SER A 150 -19.70 29.12 2.02
CA SER A 150 -19.48 29.65 3.38
C SER A 150 -20.08 28.77 4.48
N ASP A 151 -21.09 27.96 4.17
CA ASP A 151 -21.77 27.05 5.08
C ASP A 151 -20.89 25.89 5.57
N ILE A 152 -19.83 25.53 4.84
CA ILE A 152 -18.89 24.49 5.27
C ILE A 152 -17.66 25.03 6.01
N LEU A 153 -17.48 26.35 6.08
CA LEU A 153 -16.24 26.98 6.52
C LEU A 153 -15.93 26.69 7.99
N ASP A 154 -16.90 26.88 8.88
CA ASP A 154 -16.70 26.68 10.34
C ASP A 154 -16.30 25.24 10.64
N ASN A 155 -17.03 24.28 10.07
CA ASN A 155 -16.73 22.85 10.21
C ASN A 155 -15.36 22.49 9.60
N ALA A 156 -15.01 23.08 8.45
CA ALA A 156 -13.73 22.84 7.81
C ALA A 156 -12.54 23.40 8.62
N LEU A 157 -12.70 24.56 9.25
CA LEU A 157 -11.70 25.14 10.14
C LEU A 157 -11.48 24.29 11.40
N GLU A 158 -12.56 23.80 12.02
CA GLU A 158 -12.47 22.89 13.17
C GLU A 158 -11.69 21.61 12.82
N HIS A 159 -11.99 20.99 11.69
CA HIS A 159 -11.26 19.82 11.21
C HIS A 159 -9.78 20.11 10.90
N MET A 160 -9.43 21.36 10.53
CA MET A 160 -8.06 21.75 10.21
C MET A 160 -7.20 21.73 11.47
N HIS A 161 -7.71 22.30 12.56
CA HIS A 161 -7.03 22.26 13.86
C HIS A 161 -6.83 20.83 14.37
N LEU A 162 -7.84 19.96 14.21
CA LEU A 162 -7.71 18.56 14.61
C LEU A 162 -6.61 17.83 13.82
N ILE A 163 -6.53 18.05 12.51
CA ILE A 163 -5.49 17.44 11.66
C ILE A 163 -4.11 17.95 12.04
N GLU A 164 -3.96 19.24 12.35
CA GLU A 164 -2.69 19.81 12.80
C GLU A 164 -2.19 19.15 14.09
N ILE A 165 -3.08 18.94 15.06
CA ILE A 165 -2.78 18.21 16.30
C ILE A 165 -2.33 16.78 15.99
N GLN A 166 -3.05 16.06 15.12
CA GLN A 166 -2.70 14.69 14.72
C GLN A 166 -1.33 14.61 14.04
N MET A 167 -1.02 15.58 13.16
CA MET A 167 0.27 15.65 12.49
C MET A 167 1.41 15.92 13.49
N LEU A 168 1.21 16.84 14.44
CA LEU A 168 2.17 17.12 15.50
C LEU A 168 2.41 15.90 16.39
N HIS A 169 1.35 15.21 16.79
CA HIS A 169 1.44 13.99 17.60
C HIS A 169 2.27 12.91 16.89
N LYS A 170 1.97 12.63 15.62
CA LYS A 170 2.72 11.66 14.80
C LYS A 170 4.18 12.05 14.62
N ASN A 171 4.47 13.33 14.45
CA ASN A 171 5.84 13.82 14.38
C ASN A 171 6.57 13.61 15.72
N LEU A 172 5.89 13.83 16.85
CA LEU A 172 6.49 13.63 18.16
C LEU A 172 6.82 12.15 18.42
N GLU A 173 5.93 11.22 18.08
CA GLU A 173 6.18 9.77 18.17
C GLU A 173 7.41 9.34 17.37
N LEU A 174 7.65 9.94 16.20
CA LEU A 174 8.84 9.68 15.39
C LEU A 174 10.12 10.20 16.07
N TRP A 175 10.04 11.26 16.87
CA TRP A 175 11.17 11.86 17.57
C TRP A 175 11.47 11.18 18.91
N MET A 176 10.44 10.62 19.54
CA MET A 176 10.52 9.93 20.82
C MET A 176 9.75 8.60 20.74
N PRO A 177 10.29 7.58 20.04
CA PRO A 177 9.66 6.28 20.02
C PRO A 177 9.66 5.73 21.45
N SER A 178 8.48 5.40 21.97
CA SER A 178 8.35 4.80 23.30
C SER A 178 9.22 3.54 23.36
N PRO A 179 10.05 3.36 24.41
CA PRO A 179 10.77 2.12 24.57
C PRO A 179 9.75 0.98 24.69
N GLU A 180 9.80 0.03 23.75
CA GLU A 180 9.12 -1.25 23.89
C GLU A 180 9.65 -1.88 25.18
N PHE A 181 8.86 -1.80 26.27
CA PHE A 181 9.15 -2.54 27.48
C PHE A 181 8.89 -4.00 27.14
N LYS A 182 9.93 -4.69 26.65
CA LYS A 182 9.97 -6.15 26.66
C LYS A 182 9.91 -6.55 28.13
N SER A 183 8.70 -6.85 28.60
CA SER A 183 8.53 -7.65 29.80
C SER A 183 9.09 -9.04 29.46
N SER A 184 10.38 -9.21 29.69
CA SER A 184 10.98 -10.53 29.84
C SER A 184 10.32 -11.16 31.06
N LYS A 185 9.28 -11.96 30.83
CA LYS A 185 8.88 -12.99 31.77
C LYS A 185 9.82 -14.17 31.51
N ASP A 186 10.92 -14.19 32.24
CA ASP A 186 11.66 -15.41 32.50
C ASP A 186 11.75 -15.60 34.03
N GLU A 187 11.88 -16.86 34.41
CA GLU A 187 11.35 -17.54 35.58
C GLU A 187 12.08 -17.28 36.93
N GLU A 188 11.45 -17.81 37.98
CA GLU A 188 11.77 -17.86 39.42
C GLU A 188 13.25 -18.01 39.83
N SER A 189 13.65 -17.36 40.94
CA SER A 189 14.28 -18.04 42.11
C SER A 189 14.58 -17.08 43.27
N ASP A 190 14.55 -17.67 44.46
CA ASP A 190 14.59 -17.17 45.84
C ASP A 190 15.77 -16.29 46.30
N ASP A 191 15.44 -15.50 47.34
CA ASP A 191 16.24 -15.06 48.50
C ASP A 191 17.57 -14.29 48.31
N SER A 192 17.54 -12.99 48.63
CA SER A 192 18.21 -12.43 49.84
C SER A 192 18.06 -10.90 49.91
N GLU A 193 17.78 -10.40 51.12
CA GLU A 193 17.78 -8.98 51.47
C GLU A 193 19.21 -8.41 51.56
N ASP A 194 19.29 -7.09 51.38
CA ASP A 194 20.40 -6.17 51.68
C ASP A 194 21.56 -6.05 50.67
N ASP A 195 21.44 -5.08 49.74
CA ASP A 195 22.46 -4.00 49.68
C ASP A 195 21.89 -2.72 49.06
N PHE A 196 22.04 -1.61 49.79
CA PHE A 196 21.64 -0.27 49.41
C PHE A 196 22.73 0.31 48.49
N THR A 197 22.57 0.18 47.17
CA THR A 197 23.46 0.84 46.20
C THR A 197 22.72 1.72 45.21
N ASP A 198 22.79 3.02 45.50
CA ASP A 198 23.10 4.11 44.57
C ASP A 198 22.08 4.47 43.48
N ALA A 199 20.99 5.11 43.89
CA ALA A 199 20.03 5.80 43.02
C ALA A 199 20.56 7.13 42.41
N MET A 200 21.88 7.35 42.37
CA MET A 200 22.47 8.61 41.89
C MET A 200 23.16 8.54 40.52
N THR A 201 23.20 7.36 39.89
CA THR A 201 23.81 7.19 38.57
C THR A 201 22.84 7.47 37.42
N THR A 202 21.53 7.34 37.62
CA THR A 202 20.49 7.54 36.58
C THR A 202 20.22 9.02 36.27
N VAL A 203 20.56 9.93 37.20
CA VAL A 203 20.31 11.36 37.04
C VAL A 203 21.29 12.01 36.06
N LYS A 204 22.55 11.53 35.99
CA LYS A 204 23.56 12.11 35.08
C LYS A 204 23.29 11.78 33.61
N GLU A 205 22.74 10.62 33.29
CA GLU A 205 22.38 10.27 31.90
C GLU A 205 21.15 11.04 31.39
N ILE A 206 20.19 11.34 32.27
CA ILE A 206 19.03 12.18 31.94
C ILE A 206 19.48 13.62 31.65
N TYR A 207 20.36 14.22 32.46
CA TYR A 207 20.84 15.57 32.18
C TYR A 207 21.71 15.66 30.91
N PHE A 208 22.51 14.63 30.61
CA PHE A 208 23.33 14.63 29.38
C PHE A 208 22.50 14.44 28.11
N THR A 209 21.42 13.66 28.16
CA THR A 209 20.51 13.45 27.03
C THR A 209 19.63 14.68 26.78
N THR A 210 19.14 15.35 27.82
CA THR A 210 18.37 16.61 27.69
C THR A 210 19.21 17.74 27.07
N SER A 211 20.45 17.95 27.53
CA SER A 211 21.32 19.00 26.97
C SER A 211 21.82 18.71 25.54
N ARG A 212 21.78 17.44 25.09
CA ARG A 212 22.10 17.06 23.71
C ARG A 212 20.89 17.25 22.79
N ASN A 213 19.67 16.98 23.28
CA ASN A 213 18.42 17.23 22.57
C ASN A 213 18.13 18.73 22.41
N GLU A 214 18.44 19.57 23.40
CA GLU A 214 18.29 21.02 23.29
C GLU A 214 19.15 21.63 22.17
N ARG A 215 20.41 21.16 22.02
CA ARG A 215 21.31 21.58 20.94
C ARG A 215 20.84 21.13 19.55
N ILE A 216 20.08 20.04 19.45
CA ILE A 216 19.49 19.55 18.20
C ILE A 216 18.21 20.34 17.86
N CYS A 217 17.39 20.66 18.86
CA CYS A 217 16.19 21.49 18.72
C CYS A 217 16.52 22.90 18.19
N SER A 218 17.57 23.56 18.71
CA SER A 218 17.96 24.90 18.23
C SER A 218 18.43 24.90 16.76
N LYS A 219 19.10 23.83 16.31
CA LYS A 219 19.54 23.70 14.90
C LYS A 219 18.37 23.44 13.95
N ASN A 220 17.37 22.67 14.37
CA ASN A 220 16.21 22.35 13.53
C ASN A 220 15.21 23.51 13.41
N ILE A 221 15.03 24.32 14.48
CA ILE A 221 14.24 25.56 14.42
C ILE A 221 14.87 26.57 13.44
N GLY A 222 16.20 26.68 13.42
CA GLY A 222 16.94 27.53 12.48
C GLY A 222 16.87 27.09 11.00
N ASN A 223 16.53 25.82 10.74
CA ASN A 223 16.31 25.29 9.39
C ASN A 223 14.85 25.40 8.96
N PHE A 224 13.89 25.25 9.88
CA PHE A 224 12.47 25.47 9.61
C PHE A 224 12.19 26.92 9.18
N ASN A 225 12.77 27.90 9.88
CA ASN A 225 12.62 29.33 9.56
C ASN A 225 13.25 29.74 8.21
N ARG A 226 14.26 29.00 7.73
CA ARG A 226 14.87 29.22 6.41
C ARG A 226 14.04 28.66 5.25
N ASN A 227 13.29 27.58 5.47
CA ASN A 227 12.42 26.99 4.45
C ASN A 227 11.11 27.77 4.26
N CYS A 228 10.58 28.42 5.32
CA CYS A 228 9.40 29.28 5.19
C CYS A 228 9.67 30.58 4.39
N LYS A 229 10.92 31.06 4.32
CA LYS A 229 11.29 32.23 3.49
C LYS A 229 11.43 31.94 1.99
N LYS A 230 11.45 30.67 1.57
CA LYS A 230 11.53 30.27 0.15
C LYS A 230 10.16 30.11 -0.53
N PHE A 231 9.07 30.29 0.20
CA PHE A 231 7.69 30.15 -0.29
C PHE A 231 6.89 31.47 -0.21
N ARG A 232 7.58 32.62 -0.23
CA ARG A 232 6.97 33.95 -0.39
C ARG A 232 7.35 34.53 -1.74
#